data_AF-A0A4W4FBL3-F1
#
_entry.id   AF-A0A4W4FBL3-F1
#
_cell.length_a   1.000
_cell.length_b   1.000
_cell.length_c   1.000
_cell.angle_alpha   90.00
_cell.angle_beta   90.00
_cell.angle_gamma   90.00
#
_symmetry.space_group_name_H-M   'P 1'
#
loop_
_entity.id
_entity.type
_entity.pdbx_description
1 polymer ?
#
loop_
_entity_poly.entity_id
_entity_poly.type
_entity_poly.pdbx_seq_one_letter_code
_entity_poly.pdbx_strand_id
1 'polypeptide(L)'
;SDTSVSPRGGGDTGLHYDRYLREVVDFLEKDPHFREKLHNTDMEDIKQGKLAKELDFVSHHVRTKLDELKRQEVNRLRTLIKAKQDIEGGRGLKIDHQALLKQFEHLNHMNPHTFEVDDLDRLIKSATHDLENYDKERHDEFKRYEMMKEHDRRERLKTLDEDARKKEEEHYEQMRRKHAEHPKINHPGSQDQLKEVWEEADGLDPDDFDPKTFFNLHDTNGDGYFDEQELEALFTKELEKIYDPTQEEDDMVEMEEERLRMREHVMNEVDTNKDRLVSLDEFIIATKRKEFLEPDAWDTLEQNPIYTEEEMRQFEEHLTREENNLIQKTADLQKQREDLERQQQQLNAQKLELQQVGLTKQNRVIKRQVQEHTMRAYTAAQMGGKKAQMST
;
A
#
# COMPACT_ATOMS: atom_id res chain seq x y z
N SER A 1 -22.78 5.76 24.90
CA SER A 1 -21.67 5.93 23.94
C SER A 1 -20.46 5.37 24.63
N ASP A 2 -20.23 4.09 24.38
CA ASP A 2 -19.26 3.26 25.06
C ASP A 2 -17.94 3.36 24.27
N THR A 3 -17.07 4.28 24.69
CA THR A 3 -15.69 4.37 24.20
C THR A 3 -14.89 3.34 24.96
N SER A 4 -14.79 2.15 24.37
CA SER A 4 -13.89 1.10 24.83
C SER A 4 -12.45 1.62 24.81
N VAL A 5 -11.89 1.71 26.00
CA VAL A 5 -10.47 1.89 26.28
C VAL A 5 -9.70 0.78 25.56
N SER A 6 -8.81 1.16 24.64
CA SER A 6 -7.79 0.26 24.07
C SER A 6 -6.91 -0.29 25.19
N PRO A 7 -6.67 -1.61 25.27
CA PRO A 7 -5.63 -2.13 26.14
C PRO A 7 -4.25 -1.80 25.56
N ARG A 8 -3.30 -1.58 26.47
CA ARG A 8 -1.91 -1.16 26.27
C ARG A 8 -1.05 -2.21 25.53
N GLY A 9 -0.01 -1.71 24.86
CA GLY A 9 1.27 -2.42 24.64
C GLY A 9 1.57 -2.77 23.19
N GLY A 10 2.18 -1.84 22.45
CA GLY A 10 2.69 -2.08 21.10
C GLY A 10 2.46 -0.87 20.21
N GLY A 11 3.53 -0.10 19.97
CA GLY A 11 3.59 0.97 18.97
C GLY A 11 3.08 0.49 17.60
N ASP A 12 2.60 1.40 16.78
CA ASP A 12 2.19 1.07 15.42
C ASP A 12 3.43 0.76 14.58
N THR A 13 3.55 -0.51 14.17
CA THR A 13 4.73 -1.07 13.49
C THR A 13 4.92 -0.56 12.05
N GLY A 14 4.03 0.31 11.55
CA GLY A 14 4.05 0.84 10.18
C GLY A 14 3.54 -0.14 9.12
N LEU A 15 3.22 -1.38 9.51
CA LEU A 15 2.67 -2.39 8.61
C LEU A 15 1.19 -2.12 8.27
N HIS A 16 0.79 -2.32 7.02
CA HIS A 16 -0.61 -2.13 6.59
C HIS A 16 -1.63 -3.13 7.22
N TYR A 17 -1.14 -4.14 7.94
CA TYR A 17 -1.89 -5.12 8.73
C TYR A 17 -1.49 -5.12 10.21
N ASP A 18 -0.78 -4.09 10.66
CA ASP A 18 -0.31 -3.92 12.03
C ASP A 18 -1.46 -4.11 13.05
N ARG A 19 -2.63 -3.49 12.82
CA ARG A 19 -3.80 -3.67 13.71
C ARG A 19 -4.18 -5.14 13.86
N TYR A 20 -4.18 -5.89 12.76
CA TYR A 20 -4.52 -7.32 12.77
C TYR A 20 -3.46 -8.11 13.53
N LEU A 21 -2.17 -7.81 13.32
CA LEU A 21 -1.05 -8.40 14.05
C LEU A 21 -1.20 -8.18 15.57
N ARG A 22 -1.39 -6.92 15.99
CA ARG A 22 -1.54 -6.54 17.40
C ARG A 22 -2.75 -7.22 18.04
N GLU A 23 -3.92 -7.18 17.40
CA GLU A 23 -5.12 -7.85 17.92
C GLU A 23 -4.93 -9.37 18.07
N VAL A 24 -4.21 -10.01 17.13
CA VAL A 24 -3.89 -11.45 17.23
C VAL A 24 -2.97 -11.71 18.42
N VAL A 25 -1.89 -10.95 18.58
CA VAL A 25 -0.93 -11.08 19.69
C VAL A 25 -1.62 -10.83 21.03
N ASP A 26 -2.36 -9.74 21.18
CA ASP A 26 -3.10 -9.37 22.40
C ASP A 26 -4.04 -10.49 22.88
N PHE A 27 -4.70 -11.17 21.94
CA PHE A 27 -5.61 -12.27 22.29
C PHE A 27 -4.87 -13.57 22.59
N LEU A 28 -3.73 -13.81 21.95
CA LEU A 28 -2.86 -14.94 22.26
C LEU A 28 -2.22 -14.81 23.64
N GLU A 29 -1.78 -13.61 24.04
CA GLU A 29 -1.18 -13.36 25.35
C GLU A 29 -2.15 -13.53 26.53
N LYS A 30 -3.46 -13.44 26.29
CA LYS A 30 -4.48 -13.75 27.31
C LYS A 30 -4.48 -15.22 27.70
N ASP A 31 -3.94 -16.11 26.88
CA ASP A 31 -3.76 -17.52 27.20
C ASP A 31 -2.46 -17.73 28.00
N PRO A 32 -2.53 -18.22 29.25
CA PRO A 32 -1.34 -18.34 30.10
C PRO A 32 -0.26 -19.27 29.53
N HIS A 33 -0.66 -20.35 28.84
CA HIS A 33 0.28 -21.30 28.21
C HIS A 33 0.99 -20.62 27.06
N PHE A 34 0.25 -19.97 26.18
CA PHE A 34 0.84 -19.29 25.02
C PHE A 34 1.76 -18.13 25.45
N ARG A 35 1.34 -17.33 26.43
CA ARG A 35 2.15 -16.22 26.96
C ARG A 35 3.48 -16.70 27.54
N GLU A 36 3.48 -17.78 28.31
CA GLU A 36 4.71 -18.38 28.83
C GLU A 36 5.63 -18.87 27.70
N LYS A 37 5.05 -19.45 26.64
CA LYS A 37 5.82 -19.86 25.46
C LYS A 37 6.38 -18.67 24.69
N LEU A 38 5.60 -17.62 24.51
CA LEU A 38 6.04 -16.39 23.83
C LEU A 38 7.26 -15.77 24.52
N HIS A 39 7.25 -15.62 25.84
CA HIS A 39 8.37 -15.02 26.58
C HIS A 39 9.62 -15.90 26.68
N ASN A 40 9.50 -17.22 26.55
CA ASN A 40 10.61 -18.16 26.71
C ASN A 40 11.16 -18.69 25.38
N THR A 41 10.61 -18.26 24.24
CA THR A 41 11.06 -18.70 22.91
C THR A 41 11.93 -17.63 22.28
N ASP A 42 13.14 -18.01 21.87
CA ASP A 42 14.05 -17.11 21.17
C ASP A 42 13.50 -16.69 19.81
N MET A 43 13.89 -15.50 19.33
CA MET A 43 13.41 -14.95 18.07
C MET A 43 13.64 -15.88 16.87
N GLU A 44 14.80 -16.54 16.81
CA GLU A 44 15.10 -17.51 15.75
C GLU A 44 14.14 -18.72 15.75
N ASP A 45 13.73 -19.15 16.93
CA ASP A 45 12.79 -20.25 17.10
C ASP A 45 11.36 -19.83 16.73
N ILE A 46 11.01 -18.57 17.00
CA ILE A 46 9.76 -17.93 16.54
C ILE A 46 9.73 -17.89 15.01
N LYS A 47 10.80 -17.41 14.35
CA LYS A 47 10.93 -17.34 12.88
C LYS A 47 10.84 -18.72 12.22
N GLN A 48 11.33 -19.76 12.88
CA GLN A 48 11.25 -21.15 12.41
C GLN A 48 9.85 -21.78 12.55
N GLY A 49 8.87 -21.04 13.09
CA GLY A 49 7.50 -21.51 13.25
C GLY A 49 7.28 -22.45 14.43
N LYS A 50 8.21 -22.49 15.41
CA LYS A 50 8.04 -23.31 16.62
C LYS A 50 6.91 -22.76 17.48
N LEU A 51 6.83 -21.44 17.65
CA LEU A 51 5.78 -20.77 18.42
C LEU A 51 4.39 -20.99 17.80
N ALA A 52 4.29 -20.99 16.47
CA ALA A 52 3.00 -21.18 15.79
C ALA A 52 2.33 -22.52 16.15
N LYS A 53 3.12 -23.57 16.43
CA LYS A 53 2.60 -24.89 16.83
C LYS A 53 1.98 -24.90 18.22
N GLU A 54 2.33 -23.94 19.08
CA GLU A 54 1.74 -23.82 20.42
C GLU A 54 0.26 -23.39 20.35
N LEU A 55 -0.20 -22.90 19.19
CA LEU A 55 -1.60 -22.55 18.93
C LEU A 55 -2.55 -23.74 19.13
N ASP A 56 -2.10 -24.98 18.94
CA ASP A 56 -2.91 -26.18 19.14
C ASP A 56 -3.30 -26.41 20.61
N PHE A 57 -2.54 -25.82 21.54
CA PHE A 57 -2.77 -25.95 22.98
C PHE A 57 -3.54 -24.75 23.57
N VAL A 58 -3.80 -23.72 22.76
CA VAL A 58 -4.53 -22.52 23.17
C VAL A 58 -5.99 -22.83 23.45
N SER A 59 -6.55 -22.18 24.47
CA SER A 59 -7.94 -22.36 24.87
C SER A 59 -8.95 -22.07 23.74
N HIS A 60 -10.06 -22.81 23.74
CA HIS A 60 -11.11 -22.67 22.71
C HIS A 60 -11.66 -21.24 22.58
N HIS A 61 -11.75 -20.50 23.69
CA HIS A 61 -12.25 -19.13 23.67
C HIS A 61 -11.33 -18.20 22.84
N VAL A 62 -10.02 -18.33 23.02
CA VAL A 62 -9.03 -17.58 22.24
C VAL A 62 -9.08 -18.00 20.78
N ARG A 63 -9.12 -19.32 20.49
CA ARG A 63 -9.27 -19.83 19.11
C ARG A 63 -10.50 -19.27 18.40
N THR A 64 -11.65 -19.22 19.08
CA THR A 64 -12.91 -18.65 18.53
C THR A 64 -12.73 -17.17 18.18
N LYS A 65 -11.99 -16.43 18.99
CA LYS A 65 -11.73 -15.01 18.75
C LYS A 65 -10.75 -14.80 17.59
N LEU A 66 -9.69 -15.59 17.50
CA LEU A 66 -8.75 -15.54 16.37
C LEU A 66 -9.45 -15.82 15.04
N ASP A 67 -10.39 -16.77 15.02
CA ASP A 67 -11.23 -17.03 13.84
C ASP A 67 -12.07 -15.78 13.45
N GLU A 68 -12.56 -15.03 14.44
CA GLU A 68 -13.31 -13.79 14.21
C GLU A 68 -12.40 -12.70 13.63
N LEU A 69 -11.22 -12.49 14.21
CA LEU A 69 -10.23 -11.51 13.74
C LEU A 69 -9.83 -11.81 12.29
N LYS A 70 -9.55 -13.07 11.96
CA LYS A 70 -9.22 -13.46 10.58
C LYS A 70 -10.35 -13.13 9.60
N ARG A 71 -11.61 -13.40 9.97
CA ARG A 71 -12.76 -13.07 9.13
C ARG A 71 -12.90 -11.57 8.92
N GLN A 72 -12.64 -10.77 9.95
CA GLN A 72 -12.66 -9.31 9.88
C GLN A 72 -11.57 -8.81 8.93
N GLU A 73 -10.35 -9.34 9.05
CA GLU A 73 -9.23 -8.94 8.20
C GLU A 73 -9.47 -9.32 6.72
N VAL A 74 -9.92 -10.54 6.45
CA VAL A 74 -10.28 -10.95 5.08
C VAL A 74 -11.37 -10.04 4.49
N ASN A 75 -12.34 -9.60 5.28
CA ASN A 75 -13.37 -8.67 4.82
C ASN A 75 -12.84 -7.25 4.57
N ARG A 76 -11.89 -6.78 5.40
CA ARG A 76 -11.16 -5.51 5.18
C ARG A 76 -10.44 -5.55 3.84
N LEU A 77 -9.65 -6.60 3.59
CA LEU A 77 -8.89 -6.77 2.34
C LEU A 77 -9.80 -6.85 1.10
N ARG A 78 -10.94 -7.56 1.19
CA ARG A 78 -11.95 -7.58 0.12
C ARG A 78 -12.50 -6.20 -0.18
N THR A 79 -12.73 -5.39 0.85
CA THR A 79 -13.22 -4.01 0.71
C THR A 79 -12.19 -3.12 0.04
N LEU A 80 -10.91 -3.22 0.43
CA LEU A 80 -9.81 -2.50 -0.21
C LEU A 80 -9.64 -2.86 -1.69
N ILE A 81 -9.68 -4.16 -2.02
CA ILE A 81 -9.64 -4.64 -3.40
C ILE A 81 -10.78 -4.03 -4.22
N LYS A 82 -11.99 -4.00 -3.67
CA LYS A 82 -13.15 -3.42 -4.34
C LYS A 82 -12.99 -1.90 -4.54
N ALA A 83 -12.54 -1.18 -3.53
CA ALA A 83 -12.32 0.26 -3.61
C ALA A 83 -11.26 0.62 -4.68
N LYS A 84 -10.14 -0.12 -4.72
CA LYS A 84 -9.11 0.06 -5.75
C LYS A 84 -9.67 -0.10 -7.17
N GLN A 85 -10.55 -1.09 -7.38
CA GLN A 85 -11.19 -1.29 -8.68
C GLN A 85 -12.16 -0.19 -9.08
N ASP A 86 -12.93 0.32 -8.12
CA ASP A 86 -13.88 1.42 -8.35
C ASP A 86 -13.12 2.69 -8.79
N ILE A 87 -11.91 2.92 -8.25
CA ILE A 87 -11.00 4.01 -8.62
C ILE A 87 -10.38 3.78 -10.01
N GLU A 88 -9.91 2.56 -10.29
CA GLU A 88 -9.27 2.19 -11.57
C GLU A 88 -10.27 2.03 -12.75
N GLY A 89 -11.55 2.37 -12.55
CA GLY A 89 -12.56 2.39 -13.61
C GLY A 89 -12.98 1.00 -14.10
N GLY A 90 -12.92 -0.01 -13.22
CA GLY A 90 -13.21 -1.42 -13.52
C GLY A 90 -14.61 -1.64 -14.09
N ARG A 91 -14.72 -1.75 -15.42
CA ARG A 91 -15.95 -2.13 -16.14
C ARG A 91 -16.40 -3.55 -15.77
N GLY A 92 -17.24 -3.70 -14.75
CA GLY A 92 -18.24 -4.78 -14.58
C GLY A 92 -17.78 -6.24 -14.75
N LEU A 93 -16.48 -6.54 -14.77
CA LEU A 93 -15.93 -7.88 -14.86
C LEU A 93 -16.06 -8.56 -13.50
N LYS A 94 -16.59 -9.80 -13.47
CA LYS A 94 -16.57 -10.63 -12.26
C LYS A 94 -15.13 -10.93 -11.91
N ILE A 95 -14.59 -10.20 -10.94
CA ILE A 95 -13.22 -10.39 -10.49
C ILE A 95 -13.18 -11.51 -9.46
N ASP A 96 -12.21 -12.40 -9.65
CA ASP A 96 -11.89 -13.42 -8.68
C ASP A 96 -11.18 -12.78 -7.48
N HIS A 97 -11.97 -12.34 -6.51
CA HIS A 97 -11.46 -11.72 -5.28
C HIS A 97 -10.54 -12.70 -4.53
N GLN A 98 -10.73 -14.00 -4.69
CA GLN A 98 -9.87 -15.01 -4.07
C GLN A 98 -8.49 -15.08 -4.72
N ALA A 99 -8.39 -14.82 -6.03
CA ALA A 99 -7.10 -14.70 -6.70
C ALA A 99 -6.34 -13.44 -6.28
N LEU A 100 -7.02 -12.32 -6.05
CA LEU A 100 -6.38 -11.08 -5.61
C LEU A 100 -5.92 -11.13 -4.15
N LEU A 101 -6.61 -11.89 -3.30
CA LEU A 101 -6.17 -12.10 -1.91
C LEU A 101 -4.82 -12.83 -1.81
N LYS A 102 -4.34 -13.47 -2.90
CA LYS A 102 -3.02 -14.12 -2.94
C LYS A 102 -1.85 -13.15 -2.75
N GLN A 103 -2.05 -11.86 -3.02
CA GLN A 103 -1.01 -10.84 -2.85
C GLN A 103 -0.72 -10.52 -1.38
N PHE A 104 -1.60 -10.92 -0.45
CA PHE A 104 -1.42 -10.70 0.98
C PHE A 104 -0.85 -11.97 1.60
N GLU A 105 0.45 -11.95 1.85
CA GLU A 105 1.21 -13.14 2.27
C GLU A 105 0.98 -13.52 3.74
N HIS A 106 0.61 -12.54 4.58
CA HIS A 106 0.39 -12.68 6.03
C HIS A 106 -0.86 -13.46 6.42
N LEU A 107 -1.64 -14.00 5.46
CA LEU A 107 -2.84 -14.79 5.73
C LEU A 107 -3.04 -15.98 4.78
N ASN A 108 -3.62 -17.06 5.30
CA ASN A 108 -4.09 -18.16 4.46
C ASN A 108 -5.48 -17.84 3.87
N HIS A 109 -5.48 -17.34 2.63
CA HIS A 109 -6.70 -17.00 1.88
C HIS A 109 -7.46 -18.23 1.34
N MET A 110 -6.87 -19.44 1.36
CA MET A 110 -7.58 -20.68 0.99
C MET A 110 -8.54 -21.14 2.08
N ASN A 111 -8.32 -20.70 3.31
CA ASN A 111 -9.18 -20.94 4.44
C ASN A 111 -9.59 -19.61 5.12
N PRO A 112 -10.59 -18.89 4.62
CA PRO A 112 -10.91 -17.54 5.12
C PRO A 112 -11.63 -17.51 6.48
N HIS A 113 -11.92 -18.65 7.10
CA HIS A 113 -12.89 -18.73 8.20
C HIS A 113 -12.33 -19.24 9.53
N THR A 114 -11.29 -20.06 9.50
CA THR A 114 -10.59 -20.51 10.71
C THR A 114 -9.13 -20.05 10.68
N PHE A 115 -8.66 -19.55 11.82
CA PHE A 115 -7.27 -19.16 12.04
C PHE A 115 -6.51 -20.40 12.49
N GLU A 116 -5.53 -20.85 11.73
CA GLU A 116 -4.79 -22.09 11.96
C GLU A 116 -3.31 -21.83 12.24
N VAL A 117 -2.55 -22.88 12.56
CA VAL A 117 -1.10 -22.80 12.80
C VAL A 117 -0.39 -22.15 11.61
N ASP A 118 -0.83 -22.46 10.38
CA ASP A 118 -0.30 -21.86 9.15
C ASP A 118 -0.58 -20.34 9.06
N ASP A 119 -1.67 -19.84 9.63
CA ASP A 119 -1.95 -18.40 9.66
C ASP A 119 -1.02 -17.67 10.62
N LEU A 120 -0.82 -18.22 11.82
CA LEU A 120 0.10 -17.63 12.80
C LEU A 120 1.54 -17.68 12.28
N ASP A 121 1.94 -18.78 11.66
CA ASP A 121 3.27 -18.93 11.05
C ASP A 121 3.49 -17.91 9.91
N ARG A 122 2.49 -17.74 9.02
CA ARG A 122 2.53 -16.71 7.94
C ARG A 122 2.57 -15.31 8.51
N LEU A 123 1.71 -15.00 9.47
CA LEU A 123 1.63 -13.68 10.08
C LEU A 123 2.95 -13.29 10.75
N ILE A 124 3.56 -14.21 11.52
CA ILE A 124 4.87 -13.99 12.14
C ILE A 124 5.96 -13.82 11.08
N LYS A 125 6.00 -14.67 10.05
CA LYS A 125 7.03 -14.60 9.00
C LYS A 125 6.92 -13.33 8.17
N SER A 126 5.72 -12.97 7.73
CA SER A 126 5.48 -11.73 7.01
C SER A 126 5.79 -10.53 7.88
N ALA A 127 5.30 -10.48 9.13
CA ALA A 127 5.64 -9.37 10.03
C ALA A 127 7.15 -9.26 10.25
N THR A 128 7.84 -10.38 10.48
CA THR A 128 9.30 -10.37 10.65
C THR A 128 10.01 -9.86 9.40
N HIS A 129 9.65 -10.39 8.22
CA HIS A 129 10.27 -10.02 6.96
C HIS A 129 10.00 -8.55 6.62
N ASP A 130 8.76 -8.12 6.74
CA ASP A 130 8.34 -6.77 6.41
C ASP A 130 8.97 -5.78 7.39
N LEU A 131 9.05 -6.09 8.69
CA LEU A 131 9.72 -5.22 9.68
C LEU A 131 11.24 -5.14 9.47
N GLU A 132 11.89 -6.23 9.08
CA GLU A 132 13.33 -6.24 8.77
C GLU A 132 13.65 -5.46 7.49
N ASN A 133 12.70 -5.33 6.56
CA ASN A 133 12.91 -4.66 5.27
C ASN A 133 12.15 -3.33 5.14
N TYR A 134 11.32 -2.95 6.11
CA TYR A 134 10.45 -1.78 6.05
C TYR A 134 11.23 -0.51 5.71
N ASP A 135 12.27 -0.24 6.50
CA ASP A 135 13.13 0.93 6.34
C ASP A 135 13.83 0.91 4.98
N LYS A 136 14.37 -0.25 4.59
CA LYS A 136 15.03 -0.42 3.30
C LYS A 136 14.08 -0.17 2.12
N GLU A 137 12.86 -0.69 2.17
CA GLU A 137 11.85 -0.46 1.13
C GLU A 137 11.48 1.02 1.02
N ARG A 138 11.40 1.73 2.16
CA ARG A 138 11.20 3.18 2.20
C ARG A 138 12.37 3.94 1.57
N HIS A 139 13.60 3.62 1.93
CA HIS A 139 14.81 4.19 1.30
C HIS A 139 14.81 3.96 -0.23
N ASP A 140 14.43 2.76 -0.67
CA ASP A 140 14.35 2.42 -2.09
C ASP A 140 13.22 3.18 -2.82
N GLU A 141 12.09 3.42 -2.15
CA GLU A 141 10.99 4.26 -2.65
C GLU A 141 11.41 5.72 -2.78
N PHE A 142 12.05 6.28 -1.74
CA PHE A 142 12.55 7.64 -1.73
C PHE A 142 13.64 7.85 -2.80
N LYS A 143 14.56 6.89 -2.94
CA LYS A 143 15.55 6.91 -4.02
C LYS A 143 14.90 6.94 -5.40
N ARG A 144 13.82 6.17 -5.63
CA ARG A 144 13.05 6.23 -6.89
C ARG A 144 12.35 7.57 -7.08
N TYR A 145 11.81 8.15 -6.01
CA TYR A 145 11.19 9.47 -6.01
C TYR A 145 12.19 10.54 -6.47
N GLU A 146 13.37 10.59 -5.87
CA GLU A 146 14.42 11.55 -6.20
C GLU A 146 14.98 11.35 -7.63
N MET A 147 15.15 10.10 -8.08
CA MET A 147 15.51 9.82 -9.48
C MET A 147 14.42 10.27 -10.46
N MET A 148 13.13 10.07 -10.13
CA MET A 148 12.02 10.51 -10.98
C MET A 148 11.94 12.04 -11.07
N LYS A 149 12.09 12.73 -9.94
CA LYS A 149 12.11 14.20 -9.86
C LYS A 149 13.21 14.80 -10.72
N GLU A 150 14.43 14.25 -10.66
CA GLU A 150 15.54 14.69 -11.52
C GLU A 150 15.33 14.29 -12.99
N HIS A 151 14.73 13.12 -13.27
CA HIS A 151 14.39 12.71 -14.64
C HIS A 151 13.43 13.72 -15.30
N ASP A 152 12.34 14.06 -14.61
CA ASP A 152 11.34 15.01 -15.09
C ASP A 152 11.96 16.39 -15.32
N ARG A 153 12.87 16.82 -14.43
CA ARG A 153 13.66 18.04 -14.61
C ARG A 153 14.52 17.98 -15.87
N ARG A 154 15.27 16.90 -16.09
CA ARG A 154 16.11 16.69 -17.28
C ARG A 154 15.28 16.69 -18.57
N GLU A 155 14.14 16.00 -18.58
CA GLU A 155 13.22 15.99 -19.72
C GLU A 155 12.64 17.38 -19.99
N ARG A 156 12.20 18.11 -18.95
CA ARG A 156 11.73 19.50 -19.08
C ARG A 156 12.79 20.38 -19.72
N LEU A 157 14.04 20.32 -19.25
CA LEU A 157 15.15 21.12 -19.80
C LEU A 157 15.43 20.80 -21.27
N LYS A 158 15.21 19.56 -21.73
CA LYS A 158 15.36 19.18 -23.16
C LYS A 158 14.30 19.83 -24.06
N THR A 159 13.12 20.16 -23.51
CA THR A 159 12.01 20.77 -24.27
C THR A 159 12.10 22.30 -24.38
N LEU A 160 12.94 22.93 -23.55
CA LEU A 160 13.08 24.39 -23.47
C LEU A 160 14.11 24.93 -24.48
N ASP A 161 13.95 26.20 -24.86
CA ASP A 161 14.98 26.93 -25.61
C ASP A 161 16.15 27.36 -24.70
N GLU A 162 17.23 27.87 -25.29
CA GLU A 162 18.46 28.21 -24.55
C GLU A 162 18.24 29.23 -23.42
N ASP A 163 17.45 30.28 -23.70
CA ASP A 163 17.19 31.35 -22.73
C ASP A 163 16.30 30.87 -21.59
N ALA A 164 15.29 30.04 -21.90
CA ALA A 164 14.41 29.44 -20.90
C ALA A 164 15.16 28.39 -20.06
N ARG A 165 16.00 27.55 -20.68
CA ARG A 165 16.81 26.54 -19.99
C ARG A 165 17.73 27.19 -18.96
N LYS A 166 18.43 28.27 -19.35
CA LYS A 166 19.31 29.01 -18.43
C LYS A 166 18.54 29.58 -17.24
N LYS A 167 17.35 30.15 -17.46
CA LYS A 167 16.50 30.68 -16.37
C LYS A 167 16.04 29.59 -15.41
N GLU A 168 15.65 28.43 -15.93
CA GLU A 168 15.24 27.28 -15.13
C GLU A 168 16.40 26.74 -14.29
N GLU A 169 17.61 26.65 -14.86
CA GLU A 169 18.83 26.27 -14.14
C GLU A 169 19.19 27.27 -13.04
N GLU A 170 19.14 28.58 -13.34
CA GLU A 170 19.37 29.64 -12.35
C GLU A 170 18.33 29.63 -11.24
N HIS A 171 17.06 29.34 -11.56
CA HIS A 171 16.00 29.19 -10.56
C HIS A 171 16.27 27.98 -9.66
N TYR A 172 16.59 26.82 -10.25
CA TYR A 172 16.90 25.61 -9.51
C TYR A 172 18.10 25.79 -8.57
N GLU A 173 19.18 26.45 -9.02
CA GLU A 173 20.31 26.77 -8.15
C GLU A 173 19.93 27.73 -7.01
N GLN A 174 19.03 28.69 -7.25
CA GLN A 174 18.54 29.57 -6.21
C GLN A 174 17.73 28.81 -5.17
N MET A 175 16.83 27.91 -5.60
CA MET A 175 16.03 27.09 -4.69
C MET A 175 16.92 26.18 -3.84
N ARG A 176 17.91 25.52 -4.44
CA ARG A 176 18.87 24.70 -3.70
C ARG A 176 19.66 25.51 -2.67
N ARG A 177 20.11 26.73 -3.03
CA ARG A 177 20.84 27.60 -2.10
C ARG A 177 19.95 28.08 -0.94
N LYS A 178 18.68 28.39 -1.20
CA LYS A 178 17.75 28.78 -0.14
C LYS A 178 17.52 27.62 0.84
N HIS A 179 17.30 26.42 0.32
CA HIS A 179 17.12 25.23 1.15
C HIS A 179 18.37 24.94 2.00
N ALA A 180 19.57 25.09 1.42
CA ALA A 180 20.84 24.94 2.13
C ALA A 180 21.06 25.99 3.25
N GLU A 181 20.37 27.12 3.18
CA GLU A 181 20.48 28.21 4.15
C GLU A 181 19.50 28.00 5.31
N HIS A 182 19.84 27.05 6.19
CA HIS A 182 19.07 26.77 7.41
C HIS A 182 19.91 26.97 8.68
N PRO A 183 19.28 27.19 9.86
CA PRO A 183 19.97 27.12 11.15
C PRO A 183 20.66 25.76 11.33
N LYS A 184 21.78 25.74 12.06
CA LYS A 184 22.43 24.46 12.38
C LYS A 184 21.45 23.58 13.16
N ILE A 185 21.26 22.36 12.69
CA ILE A 185 20.48 21.35 13.40
C ILE A 185 21.39 20.55 14.35
N ASN A 186 20.78 20.08 15.43
CA ASN A 186 21.46 19.23 16.39
C ASN A 186 21.52 17.79 15.87
N HIS A 187 22.45 17.03 16.44
CA HIS A 187 22.55 15.60 16.15
C HIS A 187 21.37 14.85 16.78
N PRO A 188 20.69 13.94 16.07
CA PRO A 188 19.53 13.21 16.61
C PRO A 188 19.87 12.44 17.88
N GLY A 189 19.06 12.60 18.93
CA GLY A 189 19.28 11.94 20.21
C GLY A 189 20.40 12.53 21.08
N SER A 190 21.05 13.61 20.65
CA SER A 190 22.09 14.30 21.43
C SER A 190 21.52 15.14 22.57
N GLN A 191 22.38 15.51 23.53
CA GLN A 191 21.98 16.35 24.65
C GLN A 191 21.37 17.68 24.21
N ASP A 192 21.96 18.34 23.22
CA ASP A 192 21.49 19.64 22.73
C ASP A 192 20.09 19.52 22.11
N GLN A 193 19.86 18.48 21.29
CA GLN A 193 18.55 18.21 20.69
C GLN A 193 17.48 17.94 21.74
N LEU A 194 17.76 17.09 22.74
CA LEU A 194 16.79 16.78 23.79
C LEU A 194 16.51 17.98 24.71
N LYS A 195 17.52 18.80 24.99
CA LYS A 195 17.34 20.05 25.75
C LYS A 195 16.49 21.06 25.00
N GLU A 196 16.64 21.14 23.68
CA GLU A 196 15.80 22.02 22.86
C GLU A 196 14.34 21.58 22.89
N VAL A 197 14.06 20.27 22.75
CA VAL A 197 12.70 19.74 22.91
C VAL A 197 12.17 20.05 24.32
N TRP A 198 12.97 19.86 25.36
CA TRP A 198 12.62 20.19 26.74
C TRP A 198 12.28 21.68 26.96
N GLU A 199 12.99 22.58 26.28
CA GLU A 199 12.72 24.02 26.36
C GLU A 199 11.49 24.41 25.54
N GLU A 200 11.46 24.02 24.27
CA GLU A 200 10.50 24.54 23.30
C GLU A 200 9.16 23.80 23.32
N ALA A 201 9.18 22.47 23.48
CA ALA A 201 7.97 21.66 23.50
C ALA A 201 7.39 21.56 24.92
N ASP A 202 8.24 21.36 25.94
CA ASP A 202 7.78 21.16 27.32
C ASP A 202 7.71 22.45 28.14
N GLY A 203 8.37 23.53 27.69
CA GLY A 203 8.41 24.80 28.41
C GLY A 203 9.19 24.75 29.72
N LEU A 204 10.18 23.87 29.81
CA LEU A 204 11.00 23.64 31.00
C LEU A 204 12.38 24.27 30.85
N ASP A 205 13.04 24.56 31.98
CA ASP A 205 14.36 25.21 31.98
C ASP A 205 15.45 24.21 31.49
N PRO A 206 16.26 24.56 30.46
CA PRO A 206 17.36 23.73 29.98
C PRO A 206 18.42 23.36 31.03
N ASP A 207 18.57 24.19 32.08
CA ASP A 207 19.52 23.94 33.17
C ASP A 207 19.03 22.84 34.12
N ASP A 208 17.71 22.59 34.16
CA ASP A 208 17.07 21.56 34.98
C ASP A 208 16.84 20.24 34.20
N PHE A 209 17.45 20.09 33.03
CA PHE A 209 17.30 18.91 32.19
C PHE A 209 17.70 17.61 32.93
N ASP A 210 16.74 16.70 33.07
CA ASP A 210 16.91 15.38 33.65
C ASP A 210 16.46 14.30 32.65
N PRO A 211 17.36 13.44 32.15
CA PRO A 211 17.03 12.42 31.16
C PRO A 211 15.87 11.52 31.58
N LYS A 212 15.80 11.15 32.87
CA LYS A 212 14.72 10.28 33.34
C LYS A 212 13.36 10.98 33.29
N THR A 213 13.30 12.24 33.67
CA THR A 213 12.07 13.04 33.59
C THR A 213 11.69 13.28 32.13
N PHE A 214 12.66 13.60 31.27
CA PHE A 214 12.46 13.72 29.82
C PHE A 214 11.84 12.45 29.23
N PHE A 215 12.39 11.28 29.57
CA PHE A 215 11.87 9.99 29.12
C PHE A 215 10.39 9.80 29.49
N ASN A 216 10.04 9.98 30.77
CA ASN A 216 8.66 9.78 31.22
C ASN A 216 7.68 10.81 30.66
N LEU A 217 8.16 11.98 30.25
CA LEU A 217 7.31 13.03 29.67
C LEU A 217 6.93 12.71 28.22
N HIS A 218 7.84 12.06 27.49
CA HIS A 218 7.66 11.72 26.08
C HIS A 218 7.23 10.27 25.84
N ASP A 219 7.19 9.43 26.88
CA ASP A 219 6.49 8.15 26.88
C ASP A 219 4.99 8.46 26.93
N THR A 220 4.43 8.78 25.76
CA THR A 220 3.08 9.32 25.61
C THR A 220 2.02 8.30 25.97
N ASN A 221 2.33 7.01 25.76
CA ASN A 221 1.42 5.91 25.99
C ASN A 221 1.57 5.30 27.42
N GLY A 222 2.68 5.60 28.11
CA GLY A 222 2.98 5.20 29.49
C GLY A 222 3.29 3.71 29.63
N ASP A 223 3.93 3.10 28.65
CA ASP A 223 4.33 1.68 28.64
C ASP A 223 5.78 1.45 29.08
N GLY A 224 6.55 2.53 29.28
CA GLY A 224 7.92 2.49 29.78
C GLY A 224 8.98 2.31 28.68
N TYR A 225 8.61 2.47 27.42
CA TYR A 225 9.49 2.42 26.26
C TYR A 225 9.30 3.68 25.40
N PHE A 226 10.31 4.02 24.60
CA PHE A 226 10.09 4.85 23.41
C PHE A 226 9.94 3.93 22.21
N ASP A 227 8.81 4.03 21.53
CA ASP A 227 8.63 3.45 20.20
C ASP A 227 9.15 4.39 19.09
N GLU A 228 9.08 3.92 17.85
CA GLU A 228 9.54 4.68 16.69
C GLU A 228 8.82 6.01 16.51
N GLN A 229 7.52 6.07 16.79
CA GLN A 229 6.72 7.28 16.62
C GLN A 229 7.06 8.30 17.70
N GLU A 230 7.28 7.83 18.93
CA GLU A 230 7.71 8.67 20.04
C GLU A 230 9.10 9.26 19.78
N LEU A 231 10.04 8.48 19.24
CA LEU A 231 11.34 9.00 18.80
C LEU A 231 11.21 9.99 17.65
N GLU A 232 10.47 9.63 16.60
CA GLU A 232 10.22 10.48 15.42
C GLU A 232 9.61 11.83 15.80
N ALA A 233 8.74 11.87 16.82
CA ALA A 233 8.15 13.10 17.33
C ALA A 233 9.22 14.06 17.88
N LEU A 234 10.27 13.56 18.53
CA LEU A 234 11.37 14.37 19.09
C LEU A 234 12.15 15.12 18.00
N PHE A 235 12.20 14.60 16.78
CA PHE A 235 12.96 15.20 15.68
C PHE A 235 12.20 16.34 14.98
N THR A 236 10.90 16.48 15.22
CA THR A 236 10.05 17.46 14.53
C THR A 236 10.62 18.87 14.61
N LYS A 237 11.12 19.29 15.79
CA LYS A 237 11.70 20.62 15.99
C LYS A 237 12.99 20.86 15.20
N GLU A 238 13.82 19.83 15.08
CA GLU A 238 15.03 19.91 14.25
C GLU A 238 14.70 20.00 12.77
N LEU A 239 13.73 19.20 12.31
CA LEU A 239 13.31 19.19 10.91
C LEU A 239 12.60 20.47 10.49
N GLU A 240 11.81 21.09 11.38
CA GLU A 240 11.17 22.40 11.15
C GLU A 240 12.16 23.56 10.92
N LYS A 241 13.45 23.38 11.27
CA LYS A 241 14.50 24.37 10.95
C LYS A 241 14.92 24.33 9.48
N ILE A 242 14.73 23.18 8.83
CA ILE A 242 15.17 22.91 7.44
C ILE A 242 14.00 22.95 6.48
N TYR A 243 12.86 22.40 6.87
CA TYR A 243 11.70 22.18 6.00
C TYR A 243 10.49 22.97 6.48
N ASP A 244 9.99 23.87 5.64
CA ASP A 244 8.74 24.61 5.82
C ASP A 244 7.76 24.26 4.69
N PRO A 245 6.59 23.64 4.97
CA PRO A 245 5.62 23.24 3.96
C PRO A 245 5.01 24.42 3.17
N THR A 246 5.27 25.66 3.57
CA THR A 246 4.83 26.87 2.87
C THR A 246 5.85 27.41 1.87
N GLN A 247 7.08 26.89 1.89
CA GLN A 247 8.13 27.23 0.93
C GLN A 247 8.15 26.24 -0.24
N GLU A 248 8.52 26.71 -1.43
CA GLU A 248 8.55 25.87 -2.64
C GLU A 248 9.84 25.04 -2.72
N GLU A 249 10.91 25.52 -2.08
CA GLU A 249 12.21 24.86 -2.03
C GLU A 249 12.23 23.63 -1.12
N ASP A 250 11.27 23.51 -0.22
CA ASP A 250 11.26 22.50 0.83
C ASP A 250 10.36 21.33 0.46
N ASP A 251 10.98 20.18 0.25
CA ASP A 251 10.28 18.95 -0.10
C ASP A 251 9.88 18.17 1.16
N MET A 252 8.57 18.09 1.42
CA MET A 252 8.03 17.36 2.56
C MET A 252 8.27 15.84 2.50
N VAL A 253 8.54 15.29 1.31
CA VAL A 253 8.96 13.88 1.16
C VAL A 253 10.39 13.71 1.64
N GLU A 254 11.28 14.67 1.33
CA GLU A 254 12.66 14.68 1.85
C GLU A 254 12.68 14.86 3.37
N MET A 255 11.81 15.72 3.92
CA MET A 255 11.66 15.88 5.38
C MET A 255 11.32 14.54 6.05
N GLU A 256 10.41 13.76 5.47
CA GLU A 256 10.01 12.48 6.03
C GLU A 256 11.14 11.46 5.97
N GLU A 257 11.88 11.41 4.87
CA GLU A 257 13.07 10.56 4.77
C GLU A 257 14.12 10.96 5.81
N GLU A 258 14.38 12.25 5.97
CA GLU A 258 15.32 12.74 6.99
C GLU A 258 14.88 12.30 8.39
N ARG A 259 13.58 12.37 8.70
CA ARG A 259 13.01 11.85 9.95
C ARG A 259 13.33 10.36 10.16
N LEU A 260 13.17 9.54 9.12
CA LEU A 260 13.47 8.11 9.17
C LEU A 260 14.98 7.87 9.37
N ARG A 261 15.86 8.62 8.69
CA ARG A 261 17.31 8.56 8.89
C ARG A 261 17.70 8.90 10.32
N MET A 262 17.10 9.95 10.89
CA MET A 262 17.33 10.35 12.29
C MET A 262 16.89 9.24 13.25
N ARG A 263 15.71 8.65 13.04
CA ARG A 263 15.20 7.54 13.85
C ARG A 263 16.09 6.31 13.76
N GLU A 264 16.44 5.87 12.55
CA GLU A 264 17.32 4.71 12.34
C GLU A 264 18.68 4.91 12.99
N HIS A 265 19.22 6.12 12.90
CA HIS A 265 20.46 6.46 13.57
C HIS A 265 20.33 6.27 15.10
N VAL A 266 19.32 6.89 15.74
CA VAL A 266 19.09 6.77 17.19
C VAL A 266 18.83 5.32 17.61
N MET A 267 17.99 4.59 16.89
CA MET A 267 17.72 3.17 17.16
C MET A 267 18.99 2.32 17.03
N ASN A 268 19.85 2.61 16.05
CA ASN A 268 21.10 1.87 15.89
C ASN A 268 22.06 2.06 17.06
N GLU A 269 22.08 3.26 17.66
CA GLU A 269 22.94 3.57 18.78
C GLU A 269 22.36 3.14 20.14
N VAL A 270 21.07 3.35 20.37
CA VAL A 270 20.44 3.25 21.69
C VAL A 270 19.80 1.90 21.94
N ASP A 271 19.03 1.37 20.98
CA ASP A 271 18.38 0.05 21.08
C ASP A 271 19.45 -1.04 20.94
N THR A 272 19.78 -1.68 22.07
CA THR A 272 20.85 -2.67 22.16
C THR A 272 20.38 -4.09 21.92
N ASN A 273 19.13 -4.39 22.26
CA ASN A 273 18.56 -5.73 22.12
C ASN A 273 17.85 -5.93 20.76
N LYS A 274 17.73 -4.87 19.96
CA LYS A 274 17.13 -4.84 18.61
C LYS A 274 15.68 -5.26 18.60
N ASP A 275 14.92 -4.84 19.62
CA ASP A 275 13.48 -5.07 19.69
C ASP A 275 12.65 -3.90 19.13
N ARG A 276 13.30 -2.87 18.58
CA ARG A 276 12.68 -1.65 18.02
C ARG A 276 11.95 -0.82 19.07
N LEU A 277 12.31 -0.99 20.33
CA LEU A 277 11.87 -0.17 21.45
C LEU A 277 13.10 0.29 22.22
N VAL A 278 13.05 1.51 22.74
CA VAL A 278 14.11 2.01 23.63
C VAL A 278 13.60 1.99 25.05
N SER A 279 14.14 1.08 25.86
CA SER A 279 13.83 1.05 27.29
C SER A 279 14.45 2.24 28.03
N LEU A 280 13.90 2.59 29.20
CA LEU A 280 14.49 3.61 30.08
C LEU A 280 15.96 3.32 30.41
N ASP A 281 16.32 2.04 30.64
CA ASP A 281 17.69 1.68 31.00
C ASP A 281 18.65 1.90 29.82
N GLU A 282 18.25 1.54 28.60
CA GLU A 282 19.03 1.81 27.38
C GLU A 282 19.22 3.30 27.14
N PHE A 283 18.14 4.07 27.28
CA PHE A 283 18.17 5.53 27.16
C PHE A 283 19.13 6.16 28.18
N ILE A 284 19.05 5.77 29.45
CA ILE A 284 19.94 6.27 30.51
C ILE A 284 21.39 5.84 30.30
N ILE A 285 21.64 4.68 29.69
CA ILE A 285 23.00 4.27 29.30
C ILE A 285 23.49 5.14 28.14
N ALA A 286 22.66 5.40 27.13
CA ALA A 286 23.00 6.24 25.99
C ALA A 286 23.37 7.67 26.40
N THR A 287 22.63 8.28 27.34
CA THR A 287 22.92 9.64 27.84
C THR A 287 24.26 9.79 28.56
N LYS A 288 24.95 8.70 28.87
CA LYS A 288 26.30 8.69 29.49
C LYS A 288 27.42 8.50 28.48
N ARG A 289 27.09 8.22 27.22
CA ARG A 289 28.07 8.00 26.16
C ARG A 289 28.64 9.33 25.67
N LYS A 290 29.78 9.27 24.98
CA LYS A 290 30.46 10.48 24.51
C LYS A 290 29.63 11.16 23.41
N GLU A 291 29.06 10.35 22.54
CA GLU A 291 28.25 10.71 21.39
C GLU A 291 27.04 11.58 21.80
N PHE A 292 26.49 11.35 23.00
CA PHE A 292 25.42 12.17 23.57
C PHE A 292 25.88 13.59 23.96
N LEU A 293 27.07 13.72 24.53
CA LEU A 293 27.59 14.98 25.11
C LEU A 293 28.40 15.80 24.10
N GLU A 294 29.09 15.13 23.19
CA GLU A 294 29.96 15.71 22.18
C GLU A 294 29.62 15.09 20.81
N PRO A 295 28.41 15.37 20.27
CA PRO A 295 28.00 14.81 19.00
C PRO A 295 28.77 15.41 17.83
N ASP A 296 28.95 14.60 16.78
CA ASP A 296 29.37 15.10 15.48
C ASP A 296 28.22 15.89 14.81
N ALA A 297 28.54 16.70 13.80
CA ALA A 297 27.51 17.37 13.02
C ALA A 297 26.62 16.35 12.29
N TRP A 298 25.32 16.63 12.17
CA TRP A 298 24.42 15.82 11.37
C TRP A 298 24.52 16.20 9.90
N ASP A 299 24.83 15.21 9.06
CA ASP A 299 24.88 15.39 7.61
C ASP A 299 23.49 15.14 6.98
N THR A 300 22.86 16.23 6.54
CA THR A 300 21.54 16.23 5.90
C THR A 300 21.56 15.54 4.53
N LEU A 301 20.37 15.20 4.02
CA LEU A 301 20.19 14.62 2.70
C LEU A 301 20.82 15.45 1.58
N GLU A 302 20.82 16.79 1.67
CA GLU A 302 21.45 17.65 0.67
C GLU A 302 22.96 17.35 0.48
N GLN A 303 23.63 16.97 1.57
CA GLN A 303 25.07 16.74 1.59
C GLN A 303 25.45 15.33 1.14
N ASN A 304 24.49 14.40 1.11
CA ASN A 304 24.69 12.98 0.83
C ASN A 304 23.85 12.53 -0.38
N PRO A 305 24.47 12.39 -1.58
CA PRO A 305 23.76 11.91 -2.76
C PRO A 305 23.15 10.51 -2.53
N ILE A 306 21.84 10.39 -2.72
CA ILE A 306 21.06 9.15 -2.51
C ILE A 306 21.27 8.13 -3.64
N TYR A 307 21.63 8.62 -4.83
CA TYR A 307 21.90 7.80 -6.01
C TYR A 307 23.12 8.31 -6.77
N THR A 308 23.72 7.40 -7.53
CA THR A 308 24.82 7.69 -8.45
C THR A 308 24.31 7.99 -9.86
N GLU A 309 25.11 8.70 -10.67
CA GLU A 309 24.75 8.96 -12.07
C GLU A 309 24.58 7.66 -12.90
N GLU A 310 25.28 6.58 -12.52
CA GLU A 310 25.10 5.27 -13.15
C GLU A 310 23.73 4.67 -12.84
N GLU A 311 23.26 4.78 -11.59
CA GLU A 311 21.91 4.35 -11.19
C GLU A 311 20.84 5.19 -11.88
N MET A 312 21.05 6.51 -11.98
CA MET A 312 20.17 7.40 -12.72
C MET A 312 20.05 6.98 -14.19
N ARG A 313 21.16 6.66 -14.86
CA ARG A 313 21.15 6.17 -16.24
C ARG A 313 20.36 4.87 -16.37
N GLN A 314 20.57 3.92 -15.47
CA GLN A 314 19.85 2.65 -15.48
C GLN A 314 18.34 2.86 -15.26
N PHE A 315 17.97 3.81 -14.41
CA PHE A 315 16.59 4.20 -14.17
C PHE A 315 15.94 4.82 -15.42
N GLU A 316 16.60 5.77 -16.10
CA GLU A 316 16.09 6.36 -17.36
C GLU A 316 15.96 5.32 -18.48
N GLU A 317 16.91 4.38 -18.59
CA GLU A 317 16.82 3.26 -19.52
C GLU A 317 15.63 2.34 -19.21
N HIS A 318 15.36 2.10 -17.93
CA HIS A 318 14.20 1.34 -17.48
C HIS A 318 12.89 2.05 -17.85
N LEU A 319 12.75 3.34 -17.55
CA LEU A 319 11.58 4.15 -17.91
C LEU A 319 11.32 4.14 -19.42
N THR A 320 12.37 4.34 -20.22
CA THR A 320 12.27 4.29 -21.69
C THR A 320 11.77 2.93 -22.17
N ARG A 321 12.25 1.84 -21.56
CA ARG A 321 11.80 0.48 -21.90
C ARG A 321 10.33 0.27 -21.52
N GLU A 322 9.91 0.73 -20.35
CA GLU A 322 8.51 0.63 -19.90
C GLU A 322 7.58 1.45 -20.79
N GLU A 323 7.95 2.68 -21.15
CA GLU A 323 7.21 3.53 -22.07
C GLU A 323 7.00 2.81 -23.42
N ASN A 324 8.07 2.26 -24.00
CA ASN A 324 7.97 1.50 -25.25
C ASN A 324 7.07 0.27 -25.13
N ASN A 325 7.13 -0.44 -24.01
CA ASN A 325 6.25 -1.57 -23.73
C ASN A 325 4.78 -1.13 -23.63
N LEU A 326 4.50 0.00 -22.98
CA LEU A 326 3.15 0.58 -22.87
C LEU A 326 2.61 1.06 -24.22
N ILE A 327 3.44 1.70 -25.04
CA ILE A 327 3.09 2.10 -26.41
C ILE A 327 2.71 0.86 -27.24
N GLN A 328 3.52 -0.19 -27.20
CA GLN A 328 3.25 -1.44 -27.91
C GLN A 328 1.94 -2.08 -27.43
N LYS A 329 1.74 -2.20 -26.11
CA LYS A 329 0.52 -2.75 -25.53
C LYS A 329 -0.71 -1.93 -25.90
N THR A 330 -0.59 -0.61 -25.96
CA THR A 330 -1.68 0.30 -26.37
C THR A 330 -2.03 0.10 -27.84
N ALA A 331 -1.02 -0.03 -28.72
CA ALA A 331 -1.23 -0.32 -30.13
C ALA A 331 -1.91 -1.70 -30.34
N ASP A 332 -1.49 -2.71 -29.59
CA ASP A 332 -2.10 -4.06 -29.64
C ASP A 332 -3.56 -4.04 -29.16
N LEU A 333 -3.85 -3.32 -28.06
CA LEU A 333 -5.22 -3.14 -27.56
C LEU A 333 -6.10 -2.39 -28.56
N GLN A 334 -5.57 -1.36 -29.22
CA GLN A 334 -6.29 -0.64 -30.26
C GLN A 334 -6.65 -1.56 -31.43
N LYS A 335 -5.69 -2.38 -31.88
CA LYS A 335 -5.92 -3.38 -32.93
C LYS A 335 -6.98 -4.40 -32.53
N GLN A 336 -6.91 -4.93 -31.30
CA GLN A 336 -7.92 -5.85 -30.78
C GLN A 336 -9.32 -5.21 -30.75
N ARG A 337 -9.41 -3.94 -30.35
CA ARG A 337 -10.66 -3.19 -30.37
C ARG A 337 -11.22 -3.07 -31.79
N GLU A 338 -10.40 -2.71 -32.77
CA GLU A 338 -10.82 -2.61 -34.18
C GLU A 338 -11.31 -3.95 -34.72
N ASP A 339 -10.63 -5.05 -34.40
CA ASP A 339 -11.02 -6.40 -34.81
C ASP A 339 -12.36 -6.84 -34.17
N LEU A 340 -12.57 -6.52 -32.88
CA LEU A 340 -13.85 -6.76 -32.20
C LEU A 340 -14.99 -5.93 -32.81
N GLU A 341 -14.73 -4.66 -33.14
CA GLU A 341 -15.72 -3.81 -33.82
C GLU A 341 -16.10 -4.40 -35.19
N ARG A 342 -15.14 -4.92 -35.96
CA ARG A 342 -15.41 -5.63 -37.23
C ARG A 342 -16.23 -6.90 -37.03
N GLN A 343 -15.89 -7.73 -36.04
CA GLN A 343 -16.66 -8.93 -35.72
C GLN A 343 -18.10 -8.60 -35.32
N GLN A 344 -18.30 -7.54 -34.53
CA GLN A 344 -19.62 -7.08 -34.12
C GLN A 344 -20.46 -6.60 -35.33
N GLN A 345 -19.84 -5.91 -36.29
CA GLN A 345 -20.49 -5.52 -37.54
C GLN A 345 -20.90 -6.73 -38.38
N GLN A 346 -20.02 -7.74 -38.50
CA GLN A 346 -20.33 -8.98 -39.21
C GLN A 346 -21.49 -9.76 -38.56
N LEU A 347 -21.48 -9.89 -37.23
CA LEU A 347 -22.57 -10.49 -36.46
C LEU A 347 -23.91 -9.76 -36.67
N ASN A 348 -23.90 -8.44 -36.67
CA ASN A 348 -25.10 -7.63 -36.92
C ASN A 348 -25.63 -7.81 -38.35
N ALA A 349 -24.74 -7.85 -39.34
CA ALA A 349 -25.11 -8.12 -40.73
C ALA A 349 -25.73 -9.52 -40.88
N GLN A 350 -25.10 -10.55 -40.29
CA GLN A 350 -25.61 -11.92 -40.32
C GLN A 350 -26.98 -12.04 -39.64
N LYS A 351 -27.19 -11.33 -38.53
CA LYS A 351 -28.49 -11.28 -37.84
C LYS A 351 -29.58 -10.66 -38.72
N LEU A 352 -29.24 -9.59 -39.46
CA LEU A 352 -30.18 -8.93 -40.38
C LEU A 352 -30.55 -9.84 -41.56
N GLU A 353 -29.57 -10.55 -42.14
CA GLU A 353 -29.80 -11.53 -43.21
C GLU A 353 -30.71 -12.67 -42.73
N LEU A 354 -30.45 -13.24 -41.55
CA LEU A 354 -31.30 -14.30 -40.97
C LEU A 354 -32.74 -13.82 -40.76
N GLN A 355 -32.92 -12.57 -40.32
CA GLN A 355 -34.25 -11.96 -40.15
C GLN A 355 -34.98 -11.82 -41.50
N GLN A 356 -34.29 -11.34 -42.55
CA GLN A 356 -34.87 -11.26 -43.90
C GLN A 356 -35.24 -12.63 -44.47
N VAL A 357 -34.38 -13.64 -44.30
CA VAL A 357 -34.67 -15.02 -44.73
C VAL A 357 -35.87 -15.58 -43.98
N GLY A 358 -35.99 -15.31 -42.68
CA GLY A 358 -37.16 -15.67 -41.87
C GLY A 358 -38.46 -15.08 -42.42
N LEU A 359 -38.48 -13.76 -42.66
CA LEU A 359 -39.63 -13.05 -43.25
C LEU A 359 -39.98 -13.59 -44.64
N THR A 360 -38.97 -13.90 -45.47
CA THR A 360 -39.19 -14.43 -46.82
C THR A 360 -39.78 -15.83 -46.79
N LYS A 361 -39.29 -16.71 -45.89
CA LYS A 361 -39.86 -18.05 -45.67
C LYS A 361 -41.31 -17.96 -45.20
N GLN A 362 -41.61 -17.08 -44.25
CA GLN A 362 -42.97 -16.86 -43.74
C GLN A 362 -43.92 -16.40 -44.86
N ASN A 363 -43.49 -15.44 -45.68
CA ASN A 363 -44.26 -14.97 -46.84
C ASN A 363 -44.49 -16.09 -47.88
N ARG A 364 -43.51 -16.97 -48.11
CA ARG A 364 -43.71 -18.13 -49.00
C ARG A 364 -44.74 -19.12 -48.45
N VAL A 365 -44.75 -19.38 -47.14
CA VAL A 365 -45.75 -20.24 -46.50
C VAL A 365 -47.14 -19.63 -46.64
N ILE A 366 -47.30 -18.33 -46.37
CA ILE A 366 -48.58 -17.62 -46.52
C ILE A 366 -49.07 -17.71 -47.97
N LYS A 367 -48.22 -17.43 -48.97
CA LYS A 367 -48.59 -17.56 -50.38
C LYS A 367 -49.06 -18.97 -50.75
N ARG A 368 -48.38 -20.01 -50.23
CA ARG A 368 -48.74 -21.40 -50.49
C ARG A 368 -50.09 -21.76 -49.85
N GLN A 369 -50.34 -21.32 -48.62
CA GLN A 369 -51.64 -21.49 -47.95
C GLN A 369 -52.78 -20.78 -48.69
N VAL A 370 -52.54 -19.56 -49.18
CA VAL A 370 -53.53 -18.82 -49.97
C VAL A 370 -53.84 -19.55 -51.27
N GLN A 371 -52.83 -20.08 -51.98
CA GLN A 371 -53.01 -20.88 -53.19
C GLN A 371 -53.75 -22.20 -52.93
N GLU A 372 -53.42 -22.92 -51.86
CA GLU A 372 -54.16 -24.13 -51.48
C GLU A 372 -55.62 -23.83 -51.13
N HIS A 373 -55.88 -22.72 -50.42
CA HIS A 373 -57.23 -22.30 -50.10
C HIS A 373 -58.04 -21.91 -51.34
N THR A 374 -57.43 -21.19 -52.30
CA THR A 374 -58.09 -20.85 -53.57
C THR A 374 -58.35 -22.08 -54.43
N MET A 375 -57.40 -23.02 -54.51
CA MET A 375 -57.60 -24.29 -55.21
C MET A 375 -58.72 -25.12 -54.55
N ARG A 376 -58.76 -25.21 -53.22
CA ARG A 376 -59.86 -25.88 -52.50
C ARG A 376 -61.21 -25.23 -52.75
N ALA A 377 -61.28 -23.90 -52.74
CA ALA A 377 -62.50 -23.15 -53.05
C ALA A 377 -62.96 -23.39 -54.50
N TYR A 378 -62.04 -23.40 -55.47
CA TYR A 378 -62.34 -23.71 -56.86
C TYR A 378 -62.84 -25.15 -57.05
N THR A 379 -62.21 -26.11 -56.38
CA THR A 379 -62.60 -27.53 -56.44
C THR A 379 -63.97 -27.77 -55.76
N ALA A 380 -64.24 -27.08 -54.65
CA ALA A 380 -65.54 -27.11 -53.98
C ALA A 380 -66.66 -26.51 -54.83
N ALA A 381 -66.39 -25.41 -55.55
CA ALA A 381 -67.33 -24.81 -56.50
C ALA A 381 -67.65 -25.76 -57.68
N GLN A 382 -66.66 -26.48 -58.20
CA GLN A 382 -66.86 -27.49 -59.25
C GLN A 382 -67.65 -28.71 -58.76
N MET A 383 -67.48 -29.14 -57.50
CA MET A 383 -68.29 -30.23 -56.90
C MET A 383 -69.72 -29.79 -56.53
N GLY A 384 -69.91 -28.52 -56.13
CA GLY A 384 -71.23 -27.92 -55.93
C GLY A 384 -72.03 -27.81 -57.23
N GLY A 385 -71.37 -27.47 -58.34
CA GLY A 385 -71.98 -27.44 -59.67
C GLY A 385 -72.44 -28.82 -60.16
N LYS A 386 -71.70 -29.89 -59.84
CA LYS A 386 -72.11 -31.27 -60.18
C LYS A 386 -73.27 -31.79 -59.32
N LYS A 387 -73.38 -31.37 -58.05
CA LYS A 387 -74.57 -31.70 -57.22
C LYS A 387 -75.84 -30.96 -57.69
N ALA A 388 -75.70 -29.75 -58.26
CA ALA A 388 -76.82 -29.02 -58.84
C ALA A 388 -77.32 -29.60 -60.18
N GLN A 389 -76.50 -30.41 -60.87
CA GLN A 389 -76.88 -31.09 -62.12
C GLN A 389 -77.50 -32.48 -61.93
N MET A 390 -77.49 -33.04 -60.71
CA MET A 390 -78.10 -34.36 -60.39
C MET A 390 -79.39 -34.25 -59.56
N SER A 391 -79.95 -33.05 -59.38
CA SER A 391 -81.21 -32.84 -58.64
C SER A 391 -82.33 -32.23 -59.50
N THR A 392 -82.17 -32.23 -60.83
CA THR A 392 -83.27 -32.20 -61.81
C THR A 392 -83.61 -33.63 -62.20
#